data_AF-A0A2T4WN13-F1
#
_entry.id   AF-A0A2T4WN13-F1
#
_cell.length_a   1.000
_cell.length_b   1.000
_cell.length_c   1.000
_cell.angle_alpha   90.00
_cell.angle_beta   90.00
_cell.angle_gamma   90.00
#
_symmetry.space_group_name_H-M   'P 1'
#
loop_
_entity.id
_entity.type
_entity.pdbx_description
1 polymer ?
#
loop_
_entity_poly.entity_id
_entity_poly.type
_entity_poly.pdbx_seq_one_letter_code
_entity_poly.pdbx_strand_id
1 'polypeptide(L)'
;MKNRIFYIAILLLAAFFQGQAQAPNGARNAGICPLYIPNAFTPNGDNINDRFVLSVSEDCEVLNFEIQIFDRWGQMVYESKELDPSKAWDGQFDSNYLQQGLYLYKISAELYSYTNRSNSSRSEKINKQGSVVLIR
;
A
#
# COMPACT_ATOMS: atom_id res chain seq x y z
N MET A 1 8.28 -67.87 16.21
CA MET A 1 7.18 -68.47 17.00
C MET A 1 7.14 -67.79 18.37
N LYS A 2 5.97 -67.22 18.73
CA LYS A 2 5.48 -66.78 20.07
C LYS A 2 6.14 -65.51 20.66
N ASN A 3 5.47 -64.35 20.64
CA ASN A 3 4.35 -63.86 21.48
C ASN A 3 4.78 -63.55 22.93
N ARG A 4 4.37 -62.51 23.66
CA ARG A 4 3.53 -61.31 23.48
C ARG A 4 3.68 -60.48 24.78
N ILE A 5 3.82 -59.16 24.64
CA ILE A 5 3.25 -58.03 25.44
C ILE A 5 2.69 -58.35 26.86
N PHE A 6 3.17 -57.64 27.89
CA PHE A 6 2.36 -57.21 29.06
C PHE A 6 2.84 -55.87 29.64
N TYR A 7 1.87 -54.99 29.88
CA TYR A 7 1.95 -53.56 30.25
C TYR A 7 2.09 -53.35 31.77
N ILE A 8 2.87 -52.36 32.22
CA ILE A 8 2.58 -51.59 33.45
C ILE A 8 2.94 -50.10 33.23
N ALA A 9 1.98 -49.23 33.54
CA ALA A 9 1.93 -47.80 33.31
C ALA A 9 2.65 -46.98 34.40
N ILE A 10 3.27 -45.85 34.03
CA ILE A 10 3.55 -44.72 34.94
C ILE A 10 3.27 -43.40 34.19
N LEU A 11 2.59 -42.52 34.94
CA LEU A 11 1.93 -41.26 34.62
C LEU A 11 2.86 -40.07 34.29
N LEU A 12 2.28 -39.12 33.55
CA LEU A 12 2.54 -37.66 33.51
C LEU A 12 3.84 -37.16 32.85
N LEU A 13 3.73 -36.58 31.66
CA LEU A 13 3.79 -35.12 31.51
C LEU A 13 3.21 -34.69 30.16
N ALA A 14 2.31 -33.71 30.18
CA ALA A 14 1.82 -33.04 29.00
C ALA A 14 2.96 -32.25 28.33
N ALA A 15 3.08 -32.36 27.00
CA ALA A 15 3.51 -31.26 26.16
C ALA A 15 3.04 -31.52 24.72
N PHE A 16 1.83 -31.03 24.44
CA PHE A 16 1.42 -30.69 23.09
C PHE A 16 2.39 -29.61 22.60
N PHE A 17 3.45 -30.00 21.88
CA PHE A 17 4.16 -29.05 21.03
C PHE A 17 3.56 -29.18 19.63
N GLN A 18 2.49 -28.41 19.40
CA GLN A 18 2.21 -27.97 18.04
C GLN A 18 3.44 -27.18 17.59
N GLY A 19 4.29 -27.81 16.77
CA GLY A 19 5.28 -27.12 15.98
C GLY A 19 4.56 -26.32 14.90
N GLN A 20 3.92 -25.22 15.29
CA GLN A 20 3.61 -24.15 14.35
C GLN A 20 4.89 -23.33 14.25
N ALA A 21 5.56 -23.38 13.10
CA ALA A 21 6.55 -22.37 12.78
C ALA A 21 5.81 -21.04 12.62
N GLN A 22 5.56 -20.37 13.75
CA GLN A 22 5.16 -18.97 13.75
C GLN A 22 6.40 -18.20 13.32
N ALA A 23 6.32 -17.54 12.16
CA ALA A 23 7.28 -16.51 11.80
C ALA A 23 7.42 -15.56 13.02
N PRO A 24 8.64 -15.13 13.39
CA PRO A 24 8.82 -14.36 14.60
C PRO A 24 7.90 -13.14 14.59
N ASN A 25 6.97 -13.13 15.54
CA ASN A 25 6.04 -12.04 15.79
C ASN A 25 6.87 -10.79 16.16
N GLY A 26 7.19 -9.92 15.20
CA GLY A 26 7.88 -8.67 15.52
C GLY A 26 8.78 -8.03 14.48
N ALA A 27 8.94 -8.58 13.28
CA ALA A 27 9.58 -7.83 12.18
C ALA A 27 8.59 -6.80 11.59
N ARG A 28 8.10 -5.87 12.42
CA ARG A 28 7.40 -4.67 11.94
C ARG A 28 8.48 -3.76 11.38
N ASN A 29 8.47 -3.59 10.06
CA ASN A 29 9.38 -2.73 9.31
C ASN A 29 9.53 -1.35 9.97
N ALA A 30 10.59 -1.17 10.75
CA ALA A 30 10.96 0.12 11.31
C ALA A 30 11.46 1.00 10.16
N GLY A 31 10.74 2.09 9.86
CA GLY A 31 11.20 3.09 8.89
C GLY A 31 10.70 2.93 7.46
N ILE A 32 9.65 2.13 7.22
CA ILE A 32 9.03 2.09 5.89
C ILE A 32 7.83 3.03 5.87
N CYS A 33 7.83 3.93 4.88
CA CYS A 33 6.70 4.79 4.57
C CYS A 33 5.96 4.26 3.34
N PRO A 34 4.99 3.35 3.52
CA PRO A 34 4.25 2.81 2.38
C PRO A 34 3.38 3.92 1.77
N LEU A 35 3.56 4.14 0.47
CA LEU A 35 2.63 4.92 -0.35
C LEU A 35 1.55 3.98 -0.91
N TYR A 36 0.32 4.19 -0.49
CA TYR A 36 -0.85 3.53 -1.04
C TYR A 36 -1.27 4.21 -2.35
N ILE A 37 -1.46 3.40 -3.39
CA ILE A 37 -1.90 3.84 -4.72
C ILE A 37 -3.06 2.94 -5.13
N PRO A 38 -4.29 3.48 -5.27
CA PRO A 38 -5.43 2.72 -5.77
C PRO A 38 -5.17 2.16 -7.18
N ASN A 39 -5.84 1.08 -7.54
CA ASN A 39 -5.83 0.56 -8.91
C ASN A 39 -7.02 1.04 -9.74
N ALA A 40 -8.07 1.54 -9.09
CA ALA A 40 -9.28 2.05 -9.74
C ALA A 40 -9.99 3.08 -8.86
N PHE A 41 -10.84 3.90 -9.48
CA PHE A 41 -11.72 4.86 -8.82
C PHE A 41 -12.98 5.09 -9.68
N THR A 42 -14.05 5.59 -9.06
CA THR A 42 -15.41 5.69 -9.63
C THR A 42 -15.96 7.10 -9.45
N PRO A 43 -15.60 8.08 -10.32
CA PRO A 43 -16.12 9.45 -10.24
C PRO A 43 -17.58 9.52 -10.71
N ASN A 44 -18.50 9.02 -9.87
CA ASN A 44 -19.94 8.92 -10.13
C ASN A 44 -20.79 9.83 -9.22
N GLY A 45 -20.17 10.52 -8.26
CA GLY A 45 -20.78 11.49 -7.36
C GLY A 45 -21.46 10.89 -6.13
N ASP A 46 -21.18 9.62 -5.78
CA ASP A 46 -21.69 8.97 -4.57
C ASP A 46 -20.84 9.23 -3.31
N ASN A 47 -19.74 9.99 -3.45
CA ASN A 47 -18.71 10.28 -2.45
C ASN A 47 -17.84 9.08 -2.05
N ILE A 48 -17.85 7.99 -2.82
CA ILE A 48 -17.08 6.77 -2.57
C ILE A 48 -16.12 6.55 -3.74
N ASN A 49 -14.82 6.73 -3.48
CA ASN A 49 -13.77 6.62 -4.50
C ASN A 49 -14.00 7.53 -5.72
N ASP A 50 -14.61 8.69 -5.54
CA ASP A 50 -14.82 9.68 -6.62
C ASP A 50 -13.52 10.29 -7.15
N ARG A 51 -12.41 10.07 -6.43
CA ARG A 51 -11.09 10.62 -6.77
C ARG A 51 -10.02 9.55 -6.61
N PHE A 52 -8.97 9.70 -7.40
CA PHE A 52 -7.77 8.90 -7.31
C PHE A 52 -6.89 9.37 -6.14
N VAL A 53 -7.32 9.04 -4.91
CA VAL A 53 -6.67 9.47 -3.67
C VAL A 53 -5.52 8.53 -3.31
N LEU A 54 -4.31 9.09 -3.24
CA LEU A 54 -3.13 8.41 -2.71
C LEU A 54 -2.96 8.78 -1.24
N SER A 55 -2.36 7.88 -0.45
CA SER A 55 -2.12 8.14 0.98
C SER A 55 -0.80 7.53 1.45
N VAL A 56 -0.19 8.15 2.45
CA VAL A 56 0.96 7.60 3.18
C VAL A 56 0.55 7.25 4.60
N SER A 57 1.32 6.40 5.27
CA SER A 57 1.11 6.09 6.70
C SER A 57 1.21 7.36 7.55
N GLU A 58 0.43 7.47 8.63
CA GLU A 58 0.40 8.64 9.51
C GLU A 58 1.75 8.94 10.19
N ASP A 59 2.57 7.89 10.40
CA ASP A 59 3.92 8.00 10.97
C ASP A 59 4.98 8.50 9.95
N CYS A 60 4.54 9.02 8.80
CA CYS A 60 5.38 9.47 7.71
C CYS A 60 5.04 10.89 7.26
N GLU A 61 6.08 11.66 6.99
CA GLU A 61 6.00 13.00 6.41
C GLU A 61 6.34 12.95 4.93
N VAL A 62 5.60 13.71 4.12
CA VAL A 62 5.87 13.89 2.70
C VAL A 62 6.71 15.15 2.55
N LEU A 63 8.00 14.99 2.26
CA LEU A 63 8.91 16.12 2.05
C LEU A 63 8.80 16.69 0.63
N ASN A 64 8.64 15.81 -0.34
CA ASN A 64 8.42 16.16 -1.75
C ASN A 64 7.41 15.19 -2.37
N PHE A 65 6.58 15.68 -3.28
CA PHE A 65 5.64 14.86 -4.03
C PHE A 65 5.38 15.45 -5.41
N GLU A 66 5.26 14.58 -6.40
CA GLU A 66 4.80 14.91 -7.74
C GLU A 66 4.06 13.69 -8.31
N ILE A 67 2.89 13.93 -8.88
CA ILE A 67 2.14 12.95 -9.64
C ILE A 67 1.79 13.54 -11.00
N GLN A 68 1.94 12.72 -12.03
CA GLN A 68 1.50 13.00 -13.39
C GLN A 68 0.65 11.84 -13.88
N ILE A 69 -0.49 12.13 -14.49
CA ILE A 69 -1.40 11.14 -15.06
C ILE A 69 -1.55 11.42 -16.55
N PHE A 70 -1.51 10.35 -17.33
CA PHE A 70 -1.53 10.38 -18.78
C PHE A 70 -2.68 9.52 -19.31
N ASP A 71 -3.27 9.96 -20.41
CA ASP A 71 -4.18 9.12 -21.19
C ASP A 71 -3.41 8.01 -21.93
N ARG A 72 -4.16 7.20 -22.70
CA ARG A 72 -3.59 6.08 -23.47
C ARG A 72 -2.67 6.51 -24.63
N TRP A 73 -2.70 7.77 -25.02
CA TRP A 73 -1.90 8.34 -26.10
C TRP A 73 -0.67 9.08 -25.57
N GLY A 74 -0.49 9.13 -24.25
CA GLY A 74 0.61 9.83 -23.61
C GLY A 74 0.36 11.33 -23.38
N GLN A 75 -0.86 11.82 -23.62
CA GLN A 75 -1.24 13.17 -23.24
C GLN A 75 -1.36 13.25 -21.72
N MET A 76 -0.66 14.20 -21.10
CA MET A 76 -0.82 14.48 -19.68
C MET A 76 -2.19 15.11 -19.44
N VAL A 77 -2.97 14.50 -18.55
CA VAL A 77 -4.35 14.92 -18.23
C VAL A 77 -4.50 15.43 -16.80
N TYR A 78 -3.48 15.23 -15.97
CA TYR A 78 -3.47 15.74 -14.60
C TYR A 78 -2.04 15.80 -14.06
N GLU A 79 -1.74 16.84 -13.29
CA GLU A 79 -0.53 16.94 -12.49
C GLU A 79 -0.83 17.52 -11.11
N SER A 80 -0.07 17.10 -10.10
CA SER A 80 -0.08 17.74 -8.78
C SER A 80 1.27 17.58 -8.11
N LYS A 81 1.65 18.57 -7.30
CA LYS A 81 2.83 18.56 -6.42
C LYS A 81 2.48 18.39 -4.94
N GLU A 82 1.21 18.13 -4.67
CA GLU A 82 0.67 18.01 -3.32
C GLU A 82 -0.06 16.68 -3.15
N LEU A 83 0.21 15.99 -2.05
CA LEU A 83 -0.54 14.81 -1.64
C LEU A 83 -1.75 15.24 -0.79
N ASP A 84 -2.75 15.82 -1.44
CA ASP A 84 -3.99 16.29 -0.81
C ASP A 84 -5.21 15.58 -1.45
N PRO A 85 -6.02 14.83 -0.68
CA PRO A 85 -7.26 14.22 -1.17
C PRO A 85 -8.24 15.21 -1.81
N SER A 86 -8.21 16.48 -1.37
CA SER A 86 -9.06 17.55 -1.90
C SER A 86 -8.65 17.99 -3.32
N LYS A 87 -7.39 17.75 -3.70
CA LYS A 87 -6.81 18.08 -5.01
C LYS A 87 -6.62 16.86 -5.89
N ALA A 88 -6.83 15.65 -5.38
CA ALA A 88 -6.69 14.40 -6.10
C ALA A 88 -7.52 14.38 -7.39
N TRP A 89 -7.00 13.70 -8.42
CA TRP A 89 -7.65 13.64 -9.74
C TRP A 89 -9.03 13.00 -9.66
N ASP A 90 -10.02 13.66 -10.25
CA ASP A 90 -11.42 13.28 -10.25
C ASP A 90 -11.88 12.71 -11.60
N GLY A 91 -10.95 12.42 -12.50
CA GLY A 91 -11.28 11.91 -13.83
C GLY A 91 -11.67 12.98 -14.85
N GLN A 92 -11.46 14.26 -14.55
CA GLN A 92 -11.66 15.37 -15.48
C GLN A 92 -10.34 15.87 -16.08
N PHE A 93 -10.44 16.49 -17.26
CA PHE A 93 -9.37 17.25 -17.91
C PHE A 93 -10.01 18.36 -18.75
N ASP A 94 -9.48 19.58 -18.67
CA ASP A 94 -10.03 20.76 -19.35
C ASP A 94 -11.56 20.93 -19.16
N SER A 95 -12.04 20.75 -17.92
CA SER A 95 -13.47 20.80 -17.54
C SER A 95 -14.38 19.74 -18.19
N ASN A 96 -13.79 18.73 -18.83
CA ASN A 96 -14.53 17.63 -19.43
C ASN A 96 -14.28 16.34 -18.67
N TYR A 97 -15.34 15.54 -18.48
CA TYR A 97 -15.21 14.17 -18.02
C TYR A 97 -14.49 13.33 -19.08
N LEU A 98 -13.35 12.75 -18.71
CA LEU A 98 -12.58 11.90 -19.62
C LEU A 98 -13.30 10.57 -19.90
N GLN A 99 -12.81 9.65 -20.71
CA GLN A 99 -13.53 8.38 -20.92
C GLN A 99 -13.23 7.37 -19.79
N GLN A 100 -14.12 6.40 -19.58
CA GLN A 100 -13.74 5.23 -18.79
C GLN A 100 -12.58 4.49 -19.47
N GLY A 101 -11.68 3.93 -18.69
CA GLY A 101 -10.53 3.21 -19.22
C GLY A 101 -9.29 3.29 -18.36
N LEU A 102 -8.18 2.87 -18.95
CA LEU A 102 -6.88 2.80 -18.29
C LEU A 102 -6.09 4.08 -18.54
N TYR A 103 -5.59 4.66 -17.46
CA TYR A 103 -4.72 5.82 -17.42
C TYR A 103 -3.38 5.43 -16.81
N LEU A 104 -2.30 6.04 -17.29
CA LEU A 104 -0.96 5.79 -16.78
C LEU A 104 -0.60 6.86 -15.76
N TYR A 105 0.13 6.50 -14.70
CA TYR A 105 0.66 7.48 -13.76
C TYR A 105 2.17 7.35 -13.59
N LYS A 106 2.80 8.47 -13.25
CA LYS A 106 4.16 8.56 -12.73
C LYS A 106 4.12 9.34 -11.42
N ILE A 107 4.78 8.82 -10.40
CA ILE A 107 4.86 9.43 -9.08
C ILE A 107 6.32 9.49 -8.68
N SER A 108 6.75 10.66 -8.20
CA SER A 108 8.00 10.88 -7.50
C SER A 108 7.67 11.41 -6.11
N ALA A 109 8.22 10.83 -5.06
CA ALA A 109 8.05 11.36 -3.72
C ALA A 109 9.30 11.18 -2.86
N GLU A 110 9.42 11.99 -1.83
CA GLU A 110 10.40 11.83 -0.76
C GLU A 110 9.65 11.75 0.56
N LEU A 111 9.77 10.60 1.22
CA LEU A 111 9.03 10.30 2.45
C LEU A 111 10.01 10.20 3.62
N TYR A 112 9.68 10.83 4.73
CA TYR A 112 10.47 10.80 5.96
C TYR A 112 9.70 10.05 7.05
N SER A 113 10.35 9.09 7.71
CA SER A 113 9.73 8.30 8.77
C SER A 113 10.15 8.76 10.16
N TYR A 114 9.18 8.95 11.06
CA TYR A 114 9.42 9.26 12.46
C TYR A 114 9.59 7.98 13.31
N THR A 115 10.58 7.15 13.01
CA THR A 115 10.85 5.98 13.87
C THR A 115 11.66 6.38 15.09
N ASN A 116 11.19 6.01 16.28
CA ASN A 116 11.91 6.21 17.54
C ASN A 116 12.88 5.05 17.88
N ARG A 117 13.10 4.06 17.00
CA ARG A 117 13.75 2.79 17.37
C ARG A 117 15.05 2.42 16.66
N SER A 118 15.58 3.29 15.82
CA SER A 118 16.92 3.16 15.27
C SER A 118 17.44 4.55 14.96
N ASN A 119 18.70 4.84 15.26
CA ASN A 119 19.40 6.10 14.96
C ASN A 119 19.57 6.36 13.44
N SER A 120 18.57 6.03 12.63
CA SER A 120 18.54 6.22 11.19
C SER A 120 17.15 6.74 10.82
N SER A 121 16.88 7.99 11.20
CA SER A 121 15.86 8.77 10.52
C SER A 121 16.29 8.91 9.07
N ARG A 122 15.56 8.29 8.14
CA ARG A 122 15.93 8.22 6.73
C ARG A 122 14.79 8.78 5.90
N SER A 123 15.12 9.73 5.02
CA SER A 123 14.24 10.02 3.89
C SER A 123 14.42 8.94 2.82
N GLU A 124 13.32 8.45 2.29
CA GLU A 124 13.28 7.53 1.17
C GLU A 124 12.72 8.23 -0.06
N LYS A 125 13.48 8.23 -1.15
CA LYS A 125 13.00 8.66 -2.45
C LYS A 125 12.30 7.50 -3.13
N ILE A 126 11.04 7.69 -3.48
CA ILE A 126 10.22 6.71 -4.17
C ILE A 126 9.93 7.19 -5.58
N ASN A 127 10.03 6.27 -6.54
CA ASN A 127 9.57 6.46 -7.90
C ASN A 127 8.62 5.31 -8.23
N LYS A 128 7.37 5.63 -8.55
CA LYS A 128 6.34 4.66 -8.89
C LYS A 128 5.74 5.00 -10.24
N GLN A 129 5.47 3.97 -11.02
CA GLN A 129 4.79 4.07 -12.29
C GLN A 129 3.83 2.90 -12.40
N GLY A 130 2.72 3.10 -13.10
CA GLY A 130 1.69 2.09 -13.23
C GLY A 130 0.47 2.63 -13.94
N SER A 131 -0.65 2.00 -13.67
CA SER A 131 -1.92 2.37 -14.26
C SER A 131 -3.04 2.41 -13.22
N VAL A 132 -4.01 3.29 -13.47
CA VAL A 132 -5.26 3.37 -12.73
C VAL A 132 -6.42 3.21 -13.72
N VAL A 133 -7.48 2.52 -13.30
CA VAL A 133 -8.71 2.38 -14.08
C VAL A 133 -9.73 3.41 -13.61
N LEU A 134 -10.22 4.24 -14.53
CA LEU A 134 -11.38 5.09 -14.32
C LEU A 134 -12.63 4.30 -14.72
N ILE A 135 -13.57 4.13 -13.79
CA ILE A 135 -14.84 3.43 -13.99
C ILE A 135 -15.99 4.41 -13.78
N ARG A 136 -17.05 4.36 -14.59
CA ARG A 136 -18.28 5.13 -14.38
C ARG A 136 -19.50 4.41 -14.93
#